data_AF-A0A9X7Z894-F1
#
_entry.id   AF-A0A9X7Z894-F1
#
_cell.length_a   1.000
_cell.length_b   1.000
_cell.length_c   1.000
_cell.angle_alpha   90.00
_cell.angle_beta   90.00
_cell.angle_gamma   90.00
#
_symmetry.space_group_name_H-M   'P 1'
#
loop_
_entity.id
_entity.type
_entity.pdbx_description
1 polymer ?
#
loop_
_entity_poly.entity_id
_entity_poly.type
_entity_poly.pdbx_seq_one_letter_code
_entity_poly.pdbx_strand_id
1 'polypeptide(L)'
;MRVEVQQTIMKKAFRENKSPFVRDADAFHWSGTTTVTSKNTGITYDVEVEVSLTTNSRLTEQMSACLLKAEGVRMEDLLIAEMIDPKLQGSIDIKGLPKDKIETNLSKFIKKVSKPAK
;
A
#
# COMPACT_ATOMS: atom_id res chain seq x y z
N MET A 1 13.26 1.27 -8.46
CA MET A 1 12.61 2.59 -8.28
C MET A 1 12.93 3.10 -6.87
N ARG A 2 13.02 4.42 -6.64
CA ARG A 2 13.26 4.95 -5.29
C ARG A 2 11.99 4.78 -4.43
N VAL A 3 12.17 4.53 -3.12
CA VAL A 3 11.06 4.30 -2.18
C VAL A 3 10.18 5.53 -2.05
N GLU A 4 10.74 6.74 -2.13
CA GLU A 4 9.96 7.98 -2.06
C GLU A 4 8.93 8.09 -3.20
N VAL A 5 9.26 7.56 -4.39
CA VAL A 5 8.36 7.54 -5.54
C VAL A 5 7.22 6.56 -5.28
N GLN A 6 7.54 5.33 -4.84
CA GLN A 6 6.52 4.33 -4.47
C GLN A 6 5.57 4.87 -3.40
N GLN A 7 6.10 5.50 -2.35
CA GLN A 7 5.31 6.11 -1.28
C GLN A 7 4.40 7.22 -1.80
N THR A 8 4.89 8.07 -2.72
CA THR A 8 4.10 9.13 -3.33
C THR A 8 2.94 8.56 -4.15
N ILE A 9 3.21 7.52 -4.95
CA ILE A 9 2.21 6.82 -5.75
C ILE A 9 1.13 6.23 -4.83
N MET A 10 1.52 5.50 -3.79
CA MET A 10 0.58 4.90 -2.84
C MET A 10 -0.26 5.94 -2.11
N LYS A 11 0.35 7.02 -1.60
CA LYS A 11 -0.37 8.11 -0.94
C LYS A 11 -1.40 8.76 -1.87
N LYS A 12 -1.04 8.95 -3.14
CA LYS A 12 -1.95 9.50 -4.15
C LYS A 12 -3.09 8.52 -4.45
N ALA A 13 -2.78 7.23 -4.63
CA ALA A 13 -3.76 6.18 -4.88
C ALA A 13 -4.77 6.05 -3.73
N PHE A 14 -4.32 6.01 -2.47
CA PHE A 14 -5.22 5.98 -1.31
C PHE A 14 -6.13 7.23 -1.21
N ARG A 15 -5.60 8.40 -1.56
CA ARG A 15 -6.37 9.65 -1.52
C ARG A 15 -7.48 9.68 -2.59
N GLU A 16 -7.18 9.14 -3.77
CA GLU A 16 -8.08 9.12 -4.93
C GLU A 16 -9.09 7.97 -4.87
N ASN A 17 -8.73 6.84 -4.25
CA ASN A 17 -9.57 5.65 -4.13
C ASN A 17 -9.86 5.40 -2.64
N LYS A 18 -10.92 6.05 -2.14
CA LYS A 18 -11.35 5.93 -0.75
C LYS A 18 -12.17 4.66 -0.53
N SER A 19 -11.53 3.52 -0.70
CA SER A 19 -12.11 2.20 -0.43
C SER A 19 -11.40 1.55 0.76
N PRO A 20 -12.14 0.82 1.62
CA PRO A 20 -11.53 -0.07 2.60
C PRO A 20 -10.80 -1.23 1.90
N PHE A 21 -9.96 -1.95 2.63
CA PHE A 21 -9.53 -3.27 2.20
C PHE A 21 -10.73 -4.24 2.22
N VAL A 22 -10.72 -5.19 1.30
CA VAL A 22 -11.60 -6.35 1.31
C VAL A 22 -10.92 -7.44 2.12
N ARG A 23 -11.65 -8.02 3.09
CA ARG A 23 -11.17 -9.13 3.91
C ARG A 23 -11.63 -10.45 3.31
N ASP A 24 -10.71 -11.41 3.25
CA ASP A 24 -10.98 -12.83 3.00
C ASP A 24 -10.26 -13.66 4.06
N ALA A 25 -11.02 -14.19 5.03
CA ALA A 25 -10.48 -14.85 6.23
C ALA A 25 -9.42 -13.99 6.97
N ASP A 26 -8.15 -14.38 6.88
CA ASP A 26 -6.98 -13.72 7.47
C ASP A 26 -6.16 -12.87 6.46
N ALA A 27 -6.63 -12.81 5.22
CA ALA A 27 -6.09 -11.99 4.15
C ALA A 27 -6.90 -10.70 3.93
N PHE A 28 -6.20 -9.66 3.50
CA PHE A 28 -6.77 -8.36 3.19
C PHE A 28 -6.20 -7.88 1.86
N HIS A 29 -7.08 -7.38 0.99
CA HIS A 29 -6.75 -6.91 -0.35
C HIS A 29 -7.29 -5.52 -0.59
N TRP A 30 -6.51 -4.69 -1.27
CA TRP A 30 -6.94 -3.39 -1.73
C TRP A 30 -6.36 -3.12 -3.11
N SER A 31 -7.15 -2.44 -3.94
CA SER A 31 -6.71 -1.96 -5.24
C SER A 31 -7.18 -0.54 -5.46
N GLY A 32 -6.40 0.22 -6.21
CA GLY A 32 -6.73 1.58 -6.58
C GLY A 32 -5.87 2.08 -7.73
N THR A 33 -6.41 3.03 -8.49
CA THR A 33 -5.73 3.62 -9.65
C THR A 33 -5.34 5.06 -9.38
N THR A 34 -4.20 5.49 -9.91
CA THR A 34 -3.76 6.89 -9.83
C THR A 34 -2.96 7.26 -11.06
N THR A 35 -2.71 8.56 -11.25
CA THR A 35 -1.87 9.05 -12.35
C THR A 35 -0.51 9.53 -11.85
N VAL A 36 0.54 9.33 -12.63
CA VAL A 36 1.89 9.78 -12.28
C VAL A 36 2.53 10.48 -13.47
N THR A 37 2.88 11.75 -13.31
CA THR A 37 3.59 12.51 -14.35
C THR A 37 5.10 12.45 -14.12
N SER A 38 5.83 11.95 -15.12
CA SER A 38 7.29 11.94 -15.11
C SER A 38 7.83 13.36 -15.23
N LYS A 39 8.62 13.80 -14.24
CA LYS A 39 9.29 15.11 -14.29
C LYS A 39 10.31 15.23 -15.41
N ASN A 40 10.88 14.11 -15.87
CA ASN A 40 11.92 14.10 -16.89
C ASN A 40 11.35 14.18 -18.31
N THR A 41 10.16 13.60 -18.53
CA THR A 41 9.60 13.44 -19.88
C THR A 41 8.25 14.14 -20.06
N GLY A 42 7.61 14.62 -18.99
CA GLY A 42 6.27 15.22 -19.03
C GLY A 42 5.13 14.22 -19.27
N ILE A 43 5.45 12.95 -19.54
CA ILE A 43 4.46 11.90 -19.81
C ILE A 43 3.71 11.56 -18.53
N THR A 44 2.39 11.47 -18.62
CA THR A 44 1.52 11.00 -17.55
C THR A 44 1.20 9.53 -17.78
N TYR A 45 1.37 8.72 -16.74
CA TYR A 45 1.10 7.30 -16.73
C TYR A 45 -0.10 7.00 -15.84
N ASP A 46 -0.99 6.14 -16.31
CA ASP A 46 -2.01 5.52 -15.49
C ASP A 46 -1.38 4.35 -14.73
N VAL A 47 -1.52 4.39 -13.41
CA VAL A 47 -0.85 3.48 -12.49
C VAL A 47 -1.91 2.77 -11.65
N GLU A 48 -1.85 1.44 -11.65
CA GLU A 48 -2.66 0.61 -10.77
C GLU A 48 -1.79 0.14 -9.60
N VAL A 49 -2.34 0.25 -8.40
CA VAL A 49 -1.71 -0.20 -7.16
C VAL A 49 -2.58 -1.28 -6.55
N GLU A 50 -2.00 -2.46 -6.33
CA GLU A 50 -2.61 -3.55 -5.60
C GLU A 50 -1.80 -3.81 -4.32
N VAL A 51 -2.50 -3.95 -3.20
CA VAL A 51 -1.90 -4.27 -1.91
C VAL A 51 -2.57 -5.52 -1.38
N SER A 52 -1.77 -6.53 -1.07
CA SER A 52 -2.22 -7.76 -0.44
C SER A 52 -1.46 -7.98 0.85
N LEU A 53 -2.14 -8.35 1.91
CA LEU A 53 -1.51 -8.69 3.19
C LEU A 53 -2.25 -9.82 3.90
N THR A 54 -1.51 -10.60 4.68
CA THR A 54 -2.03 -11.70 5.48
C THR A 54 -1.50 -11.54 6.89
N THR A 55 -2.40 -11.62 7.87
CA THR A 55 -2.08 -11.47 9.29
C THR A 55 -2.30 -12.77 10.04
N ASN A 56 -1.82 -12.85 11.28
CA ASN A 56 -2.16 -13.95 12.16
C ASN A 56 -3.67 -13.99 12.45
N SER A 57 -4.30 -15.17 12.40
CA SER A 57 -5.73 -15.37 12.68
C SER A 57 -6.21 -14.80 14.02
N ARG A 58 -5.32 -14.70 15.02
CA ARG A 58 -5.63 -14.10 16.33
C ARG A 58 -5.68 -12.57 16.33
N LEU A 59 -5.12 -11.94 15.29
CA LEU A 59 -5.01 -10.49 15.14
C LEU A 59 -5.98 -9.95 14.06
N THR A 60 -6.74 -10.82 13.41
CA THR A 60 -7.60 -10.47 12.28
C THR A 60 -8.65 -9.42 12.61
N GLU A 61 -9.22 -9.45 13.83
CA GLU A 61 -10.23 -8.46 14.23
C GLU A 61 -9.61 -7.09 14.49
N GLN A 62 -8.43 -7.04 15.12
CA GLN A 62 -7.65 -5.81 15.29
C GLN A 62 -7.23 -5.23 13.94
N MET A 63 -6.82 -6.11 13.01
CA MET A 63 -6.48 -5.73 11.64
C MET A 63 -7.70 -5.19 10.89
N SER A 64 -8.86 -5.80 11.08
CA SER A 64 -10.12 -5.37 10.46
C SER A 64 -10.51 -3.95 10.91
N ALA A 65 -10.40 -3.66 12.21
CA ALA A 65 -10.66 -2.32 12.74
C ALA A 65 -9.74 -1.24 12.14
N CYS A 66 -8.54 -1.62 11.69
CA CYS A 66 -7.60 -0.72 11.06
C CYS A 66 -7.83 -0.55 9.55
N LEU A 67 -8.13 -1.64 8.83
CA LEU A 67 -8.12 -1.66 7.36
C LEU A 67 -9.51 -1.61 6.69
N LEU A 68 -10.60 -1.89 7.42
CA LEU A 68 -11.97 -1.90 6.90
C LEU A 68 -12.71 -0.57 7.17
N LYS A 69 -11.96 0.53 7.24
CA LYS A 69 -12.49 1.87 7.52
C LYS A 69 -13.33 2.39 6.36
N ALA A 70 -14.57 2.81 6.65
CA ALA A 70 -15.51 3.30 5.63
C ALA A 70 -15.01 4.57 4.92
N GLU A 71 -14.20 5.38 5.59
CA GLU A 71 -13.57 6.58 5.02
C GLU A 71 -12.42 6.27 4.05
N GLY A 72 -12.03 5.00 3.90
CA GLY A 72 -10.90 4.55 3.12
C GLY A 72 -9.60 4.45 3.93
N VAL A 73 -8.64 3.71 3.38
CA VAL A 73 -7.36 3.42 4.03
C VAL A 73 -6.30 4.46 3.66
N ARG A 74 -5.42 4.78 4.61
CA ARG A 74 -4.30 5.71 4.44
C ARG A 74 -2.97 4.99 4.63
N MET A 75 -1.88 5.68 4.29
CA MET A 75 -0.54 5.15 4.52
C MET A 75 -0.28 4.88 6.01
N GLU A 76 -0.85 5.70 6.89
CA GLU A 76 -0.75 5.57 8.34
C GLU A 76 -1.43 4.31 8.85
N ASP A 77 -2.50 3.85 8.22
CA ASP A 77 -3.18 2.62 8.58
C ASP A 77 -2.31 1.40 8.27
N LEU A 78 -1.51 1.42 7.20
CA LEU A 78 -0.53 0.37 6.93
C LEU A 78 0.61 0.36 7.97
N LEU A 79 1.00 1.53 8.49
CA LEU A 79 1.97 1.62 9.60
C LEU A 79 1.38 1.01 10.88
N ILE A 80 0.12 1.30 11.17
CA ILE A 80 -0.61 0.71 12.32
C ILE A 80 -0.75 -0.80 12.14
N ALA A 81 -1.04 -1.29 10.93
CA ALA A 81 -1.09 -2.72 10.63
C ALA A 81 0.23 -3.43 10.95
N GLU A 82 1.39 -2.83 10.61
CA GLU A 82 2.71 -3.37 11.01
C GLU A 82 2.89 -3.36 12.54
N MET A 83 2.36 -2.37 13.25
CA MET A 83 2.42 -2.33 14.71
C MET A 83 1.55 -3.40 15.37
N ILE A 84 0.38 -3.69 14.81
CA ILE A 84 -0.52 -4.76 15.26
C ILE A 84 0.14 -6.13 15.02
N ASP A 85 0.67 -6.35 13.82
CA ASP A 85 1.35 -7.58 13.45
C ASP A 85 2.78 -7.27 12.91
N PRO A 86 3.81 -7.29 13.77
CA PRO A 86 5.19 -7.03 13.33
C PRO A 86 5.74 -8.05 12.33
N LYS A 87 5.05 -9.18 12.17
CA LYS A 87 5.37 -10.25 11.21
C LYS A 87 4.45 -10.24 10.00
N LEU A 88 3.71 -9.14 9.78
CA LEU A 88 2.80 -8.96 8.66
C LEU A 88 3.47 -9.33 7.34
N GLN A 89 2.83 -10.24 6.62
CA GLN A 89 3.24 -10.65 5.29
C GLN A 89 2.36 -9.96 4.26
N GLY A 90 2.92 -9.67 3.09
CA GLY A 90 2.19 -9.02 2.03
C GLY A 90 3.07 -8.49 0.91
N SER A 91 2.40 -8.04 -0.13
CA SER A 91 2.99 -7.46 -1.33
C SER A 91 2.28 -6.16 -1.71
N ILE A 92 3.05 -5.27 -2.34
CA ILE A 92 2.56 -4.09 -3.04
C ILE A 92 2.99 -4.28 -4.49
N ASP A 93 2.00 -4.31 -5.37
CA ASP A 93 2.17 -4.38 -6.82
C ASP A 93 1.82 -3.04 -7.44
N ILE A 94 2.76 -2.42 -8.14
CA ILE A 94 2.55 -1.18 -8.89
C ILE A 94 2.72 -1.47 -10.39
N LYS A 95 1.64 -1.28 -11.15
CA LYS A 95 1.55 -1.54 -12.59
C LYS A 95 1.38 -0.24 -13.38
N GLY A 96 1.63 -0.27 -14.70
CA GLY A 96 1.42 0.88 -15.58
C GLY A 96 2.60 1.85 -15.72
N LEU A 97 3.73 1.57 -15.08
CA LEU A 97 4.98 2.31 -15.27
C LEU A 97 5.85 1.70 -16.39
N PRO A 98 6.72 2.51 -17.05
CA PRO A 98 7.58 2.04 -18.16
C PRO A 98 8.62 0.99 -17.77
N LYS A 99 8.95 0.91 -16.48
CA LYS A 99 9.79 -0.15 -15.92
C LYS A 99 8.85 -1.13 -15.25
N ASP A 100 9.03 -2.41 -15.60
CA ASP A 100 8.32 -3.62 -15.20
C ASP A 100 7.52 -3.54 -13.91
N LYS A 101 6.39 -4.28 -13.87
CA LYS A 101 5.55 -4.52 -12.67
C LYS A 101 6.42 -4.52 -11.42
N ILE A 102 6.21 -3.54 -10.55
CA ILE A 102 7.03 -3.38 -9.35
C ILE A 102 6.33 -4.13 -8.23
N GLU A 103 6.84 -5.32 -7.93
CA GLU A 103 6.43 -6.09 -6.76
C GLU A 103 7.38 -5.79 -5.60
N THR A 104 6.84 -5.32 -4.48
CA THR A 104 7.62 -5.00 -3.28
C THR A 104 7.01 -5.69 -2.07
N ASN A 105 7.84 -6.35 -1.26
CA ASN A 105 7.40 -6.90 0.01
C ASN A 105 6.92 -5.78 0.97
N LEU A 106 5.70 -5.92 1.47
CA LEU A 106 5.00 -4.90 2.25
C LEU A 106 5.77 -4.51 3.52
N SER A 107 6.17 -5.49 4.34
CA SER A 107 6.86 -5.19 5.61
C SER A 107 8.23 -4.53 5.39
N LYS A 108 8.97 -4.92 4.34
CA LYS A 108 10.20 -4.21 3.95
C LYS A 108 9.91 -2.77 3.48
N PHE A 109 8.82 -2.55 2.77
CA PHE A 109 8.42 -1.22 2.32
C PHE A 109 8.05 -0.32 3.51
N ILE A 110 7.16 -0.78 4.39
CA ILE A 110 6.70 -0.03 5.56
C ILE A 110 7.89 0.34 6.46
N LYS A 111 8.83 -0.59 6.71
CA LYS A 111 10.07 -0.32 7.47
C LYS A 111 10.99 0.73 6.86
N LYS A 112 10.97 0.88 5.53
CA LYS A 112 11.75 1.93 4.85
C LYS A 112 11.04 3.27 4.93
N VAL A 113 9.71 3.26 4.88
CA VAL A 113 8.86 4.46 5.01
C VAL A 113 8.84 4.99 6.45
N SER A 114 8.91 4.12 7.46
CA SER A 114 8.89 4.50 8.88
C SER A 114 10.22 5.04 9.41
N LYS A 115 11.32 4.81 8.69
CA LYS A 115 12.62 5.40 9.05
C LYS A 115 12.62 6.89 8.69
N PRO A 116 12.89 7.80 9.64
CA PRO A 116 13.10 9.20 9.29
C PRO A 116 14.28 9.27 8.31
N ALA A 117 14.09 10.00 7.21
CA ALA A 117 15.18 10.37 6.32
C ALA A 117 16.24 11.08 7.18
N LYS A 118 17.41 10.46 7.32
CA LYS A 118 18.57 11.11 7.94
C LYS A 118 19.09 12.20 7.02
#